data_AF-A0A519W0L3-F1
#
_entry.id   AF-A0A519W0L3-F1
#
_cell.length_a   1.000
_cell.length_b   1.000
_cell.length_c   1.000
_cell.angle_alpha   90.00
_cell.angle_beta   90.00
_cell.angle_gamma   90.00
#
_symmetry.space_group_name_H-M   'P 1'
#
loop_
_entity.id
_entity.type
_entity.pdbx_description
1 polymer ?
#
loop_
_entity_poly.entity_id
_entity_poly.type
_entity_poly.pdbx_seq_one_letter_code
_entity_poly.pdbx_strand_id
1 'polypeptide(L)' 'MKGKDCELAIRINGKSYFVDGKGIDDFGDAHGEHGFCNAVSKAEVSGKIIKNRFKATNIKLLSK' A
#
# COMPACT_ATOMS: atom_id res chain seq x y z
N MET A 1 7.33 -10.63 3.68
CA MET A 1 7.74 -10.49 2.26
C MET A 1 8.95 -9.57 2.24
N LYS A 2 10.04 -9.95 1.56
CA LYS A 2 11.19 -9.06 1.36
C LYS A 2 10.96 -8.36 0.01
N GLY A 3 10.63 -7.07 0.02
CA GLY A 3 10.61 -6.25 -1.19
C GLY A 3 12.05 -6.01 -1.66
N LYS A 4 12.25 -5.73 -2.95
CA LYS A 4 13.57 -5.32 -3.45
C LYS A 4 13.86 -3.85 -3.17
N ASP A 5 12.79 -3.05 -3.01
CA ASP A 5 12.80 -1.61 -2.75
C ASP A 5 11.69 -1.25 -1.73
N CYS A 6 11.49 0.05 -1.48
CA CYS A 6 10.35 0.60 -0.73
C CYS A 6 9.03 0.40 -1.51
N GLU A 7 8.55 -0.84 -1.57
CA GLU A 7 7.31 -1.22 -2.25
C GLU A 7 6.08 -1.01 -1.34
N LEU A 8 5.02 -0.42 -1.90
CA LEU A 8 3.74 -0.31 -1.22
C LEU A 8 3.10 -1.71 -1.07
N ALA A 9 2.59 -1.98 0.13
CA ALA A 9 1.82 -3.19 0.42
C ALA A 9 0.54 -2.84 1.16
N ILE A 10 -0.53 -3.57 0.86
CA ILE A 10 -1.78 -3.52 1.63
C ILE A 10 -1.95 -4.81 2.41
N ARG A 11 -2.73 -4.74 3.50
CA ARG A 11 -3.12 -5.91 4.29
C ARG A 11 -4.63 -6.07 4.23
N ILE A 12 -5.10 -7.18 3.70
CA ILE A 12 -6.51 -7.55 3.62
C ILE A 12 -6.69 -8.84 4.42
N ASN A 13 -7.56 -8.82 5.44
CA ASN A 13 -7.84 -9.97 6.32
C ASN A 13 -6.56 -10.64 6.87
N GLY A 14 -5.61 -9.82 7.36
CA GLY A 14 -4.35 -10.30 7.92
C GLY A 14 -3.29 -10.71 6.89
N LYS A 15 -3.64 -10.88 5.61
CA LYS A 15 -2.70 -11.23 4.55
C LYS A 15 -2.21 -9.99 3.80
N SER A 16 -0.89 -9.90 3.62
CA SER A 16 -0.25 -8.80 2.90
C SER A 16 -0.07 -9.10 1.42
N TYR A 17 -0.24 -8.07 0.60
CA TYR A 17 -0.07 -8.10 -0.85
C TYR A 17 0.72 -6.86 -1.28
N PHE A 18 1.73 -7.05 -2.13
CA PHE A 18 2.36 -5.92 -2.80
C PHE A 18 1.39 -5.32 -3.80
N VAL A 19 1.44 -4.01 -3.94
CA VAL A 19 0.57 -3.24 -4.81
C VAL A 19 1.24 -3.06 -6.17
N ASP A 20 0.46 -3.26 -7.23
CA ASP A 20 0.80 -2.83 -8.59
C ASP A 20 -0.02 -1.59 -8.96
N GLY A 21 0.62 -0.62 -9.62
CA GLY A 21 -0.03 0.57 -10.16
C GLY A 21 -0.04 1.80 -9.24
N LYS A 22 0.36 1.64 -7.97
CA LYS A 22 0.55 2.74 -7.00
C LYS A 22 1.80 2.49 -6.16
N GLY A 23 2.56 3.56 -5.90
CA GLY A 23 3.74 3.59 -5.03
C GLY A 23 3.47 4.27 -3.70
N ILE A 24 4.40 4.19 -2.76
CA ILE A 24 4.26 4.83 -1.44
C ILE A 24 4.26 6.37 -1.53
N ASP A 25 5.03 6.94 -2.45
CA ASP A 25 5.15 8.39 -2.62
C ASP A 25 3.93 9.03 -3.29
N ASP A 26 3.03 8.22 -3.88
CA ASP A 26 1.75 8.69 -4.42
C ASP A 26 0.82 9.26 -3.33
N PHE A 27 1.18 9.09 -2.06
CA PHE A 27 0.37 9.46 -0.90
C PHE A 27 1.07 10.46 0.04
N GLY A 28 2.19 11.05 -0.40
CA GLY A 28 2.98 12.02 0.38
C GLY A 28 4.42 11.54 0.62
N ASP A 29 5.16 12.24 1.48
CA ASP A 29 6.53 11.88 1.82
C ASP A 29 6.58 10.54 2.57
N ALA A 30 7.10 9.51 1.90
CA ALA A 30 7.23 8.18 2.48
C ALA A 30 8.14 8.12 3.72
N HIS A 31 9.08 9.06 3.87
CA HIS A 31 10.01 9.13 4.99
C HIS A 31 9.56 10.08 6.12
N GLY A 32 8.44 10.78 5.94
CA GLY A 32 7.84 11.59 6.99
C GLY A 32 7.38 10.74 8.18
N GLU A 33 7.09 11.38 9.31
CA GLU A 33 6.64 10.71 10.55
C GLU A 33 5.43 9.79 10.34
N HIS A 34 4.58 10.13 9.36
CA HIS A 34 3.39 9.35 8.99
C HIS A 34 3.48 8.76 7.57
N GLY A 35 4.67 8.79 6.97
CA GLY A 35 4.95 8.18 5.67
C GLY A 35 4.97 6.66 5.75
N PHE A 36 4.77 5.99 4.61
CA PHE A 36 4.61 4.53 4.58
C PHE A 36 5.87 3.72 4.87
N CYS A 37 7.07 4.32 4.86
CA CYS A 37 8.26 3.65 5.39
C CYS A 37 8.21 3.55 6.93
N ASN A 38 7.41 4.40 7.59
CA ASN A 38 7.39 4.57 9.05
C ASN A 38 6.05 4.17 9.69
N ALA A 39 4.94 4.21 8.94
CA ALA A 39 3.60 4.05 9.49
C ALA A 39 2.67 3.19 8.61
N VAL A 40 1.63 2.65 9.24
CA VAL A 40 0.53 1.92 8.57
C VAL A 40 -0.76 2.73 8.74
N SER A 41 -1.45 2.98 7.63
CA SER A 41 -2.71 3.73 7.60
C SER A 41 -3.86 2.87 7.12
N LYS A 42 -5.09 3.22 7.52
CA LYS A 42 -6.31 2.59 7.00
C LYS A 42 -6.70 3.23 5.67
N ALA A 43 -7.21 2.40 4.75
CA ALA A 43 -7.60 2.85 3.43
C ALA A 43 -8.81 2.05 2.92
N GLU A 44 -9.61 2.69 2.09
CA GLU A 44 -10.54 2.03 1.18
C GLU A 44 -9.79 1.71 -0.11
N VAL A 45 -9.88 0.46 -0.58
CA VAL A 45 -9.16 -0.01 -1.77
C VAL A 45 -10.08 -0.75 -2.73
N SER A 46 -9.88 -0.54 -4.02
CA SER A 46 -10.55 -1.26 -5.11
C SER A 46 -9.51 -1.82 -6.06
N GLY A 47 -9.63 -3.09 -6.45
CA GLY A 47 -8.66 -3.75 -7.31
C GLY A 47 -8.85 -5.27 -7.38
N LYS A 48 -7.86 -5.97 -7.91
CA LYS A 48 -7.88 -7.45 -8.04
C LYS A 48 -6.58 -8.05 -7.51
N ILE A 49 -6.70 -9.19 -6.83
CA ILE A 49 -5.53 -10.00 -6.44
C ILE A 49 -5.23 -10.97 -7.59
N ILE A 50 -4.05 -10.84 -8.21
CA ILE A 50 -3.60 -11.69 -9.31
C ILE A 50 -2.17 -12.13 -8.99
N LYS A 51 -1.91 -13.45 -9.02
CA LYS A 51 -0.58 -14.01 -8.72
C LYS A 51 0.02 -13.47 -7.40
N ASN A 52 -0.81 -13.37 -6.36
CA ASN A 52 -0.44 -12.88 -5.02
C ASN A 52 0.03 -11.41 -4.96
N ARG A 53 -0.30 -10.59 -5.97
CA ARG A 53 -0.14 -9.13 -5.96
C ARG A 53 -1.51 -8.45 -6.11
N PHE A 54 -1.67 -7.30 -5.48
CA PHE A 54 -2.90 -6.50 -5.58
C PHE A 54 -2.74 -5.47 -6.69
N LYS A 55 -3.45 -5.65 -7.80
CA LYS A 55 -3.53 -4.66 -8.87
C LYS A 55 -4.53 -3.59 -8.48
N ALA A 56 -4.04 -2.42 -8.05
CA ALA A 56 -4.87 -1.35 -7.57
C ALA A 56 -5.56 -0.62 -8.74
N THR A 57 -6.85 -0.34 -8.56
CA THR A 57 -7.61 0.61 -9.39
C THR A 57 -7.85 1.90 -8.62
N ASN A 58 -8.11 1.80 -7.31
CA ASN A 58 -8.23 2.95 -6.43
C ASN A 58 -7.67 2.63 -5.04
N ILE A 59 -7.04 3.61 -4.40
CA ILE A 59 -6.62 3.57 -3.01
C ILE A 59 -6.94 4.96 -2.43
N LYS A 60 -7.85 4.99 -1.46
CA LYS A 60 -8.23 6.20 -0.76
C LYS A 60 -7.87 6.05 0.70
N LEU A 61 -6.94 6.87 1.17
CA LEU A 61 -6.62 6.90 2.59
C LEU A 61 -7.82 7.43 3.36
N LEU A 62 -8.16 6.70 4.41
CA LEU A 62 -9.09 7.19 5.40
C LEU A 62 -8.26 8.06 6.32
N SER A 63 -8.51 9.37 6.32
CA SER A 63 -7.86 10.33 7.22
C SER A 63 -7.83 9.79 8.65
N LYS A 64 -6.80 10.17 9.41
CA LYS A 64 -6.76 9.93 10.86
C LYS A 64 -8.01 10.51 11.54
#